data_AF-A0A438C029-F1
#
_entry.id   AF-A0A438C029-F1
#
_cell.length_a   1.000
_cell.length_b   1.000
_cell.length_c   1.000
_cell.angle_alpha   90.00
_cell.angle_beta   90.00
_cell.angle_gamma   90.00
#
_symmetry.space_group_name_H-M   'P 1'
#
loop_
_entity.id
_entity.type
_entity.pdbx_description
1 polymer ?
#
loop_
_entity_poly.entity_id
_entity_poly.type
_entity_poly.pdbx_seq_one_letter_code
_entity_poly.pdbx_strand_id
1 'polypeptide(L)'
;MSLQRRFVPCLIVFLLSFPCYFSLQASPPYDYLGEASGYDSQANHLHFSTIQSRETENWPWRKFGSKTGKSLASVKMVNVNYYGAKGDGSDATEAFKKAWKAACSSPGSVLVVPKNKNYLLKPITFQGPCKSSITVQVRFHDRSHFLQRFKQLFLIHASTDRSAYSNDMTHWLIFENVQNLAVQGGGTINGNGKTWWENSCKVNYDLPCKGAPTALTFYNCKNLAVKNLKIQNAQQMHVSFEKCVGVQASGLTITAPGNSPNTDGIHVSYTKIIQISSSVIGTGDDCISIVSGSQKVQVNGITCGPGHGISIGSLGSGDSEAHVSDVTVNGATLSGTTNGVRIKTWQGGSGRASNIKFQNIVMHNVENPIIIDQKYCDQSKPCKSQNIKGTSSSKEAISLDCSAKFPCQGILLRDIDIKVGGGKAAKAVCSNARVTVMGDVSPNCA
;
A
#
# COMPACT_ATOMS: atom_id res chain seq x y z
N MET A 1 41.26 9.67 60.15
CA MET A 1 40.65 10.85 59.50
C MET A 1 39.88 10.38 58.28
N SER A 2 38.64 10.86 58.17
CA SER A 2 37.61 10.56 57.18
C SER A 2 38.05 10.82 55.73
N LEU A 3 37.54 10.00 54.80
CA LEU A 3 36.91 10.31 53.48
C LEU A 3 37.20 9.14 52.52
N GLN A 4 36.32 8.65 51.64
CA GLN A 4 34.90 8.84 51.37
C GLN A 4 34.50 7.67 50.46
N ARG A 5 33.30 7.10 50.63
CA ARG A 5 32.74 6.04 49.78
C ARG A 5 32.41 6.58 48.39
N ARG A 6 32.72 5.80 47.34
CA ARG A 6 31.91 5.73 46.11
C ARG A 6 31.74 4.27 45.71
N PHE A 7 30.50 3.81 45.75
CA PHE A 7 30.03 2.53 45.23
C PHE A 7 29.94 2.63 43.70
N VAL A 8 30.55 1.67 43.01
CA VAL A 8 30.29 1.35 41.59
C VAL A 8 29.73 -0.08 41.59
N PRO A 9 28.48 -0.34 41.17
CA PRO A 9 28.03 -1.71 40.98
C PRO A 9 28.63 -2.26 39.67
N CYS A 10 29.60 -3.14 39.83
CA CYS A 10 30.18 -3.97 38.79
C CYS A 10 29.08 -4.90 38.23
N LEU A 11 28.77 -4.78 36.93
CA LEU A 11 27.90 -5.69 36.22
C LEU A 11 28.68 -6.99 35.95
N ILE A 12 28.22 -8.08 36.55
CA ILE A 12 28.80 -9.43 36.38
C ILE A 12 28.50 -9.93 34.96
N VAL A 13 29.56 -10.13 34.18
CA VAL A 13 29.52 -10.83 32.88
C VAL A 13 29.68 -12.32 33.14
N PHE A 14 28.64 -13.12 32.87
CA PHE A 14 28.80 -14.56 32.71
C PHE A 14 29.19 -14.87 31.25
N LEU A 15 30.47 -15.18 31.05
CA LEU A 15 30.98 -15.86 29.86
C LEU A 15 30.66 -17.36 30.02
N LEU A 16 29.77 -17.88 29.16
CA LEU A 16 29.67 -19.31 28.91
C LEU A 16 30.25 -19.59 27.53
N SER A 17 31.44 -20.16 27.57
CA SER A 17 32.13 -20.82 26.47
C SER A 17 31.47 -22.16 26.15
N PHE A 18 31.23 -22.42 24.86
CA PHE A 18 31.19 -23.79 24.33
C PHE A 18 31.89 -23.85 22.96
N PRO A 19 32.52 -24.99 22.64
CA PRO A 19 33.71 -25.08 21.81
C PRO A 19 33.44 -25.12 20.30
N CYS A 20 34.42 -24.63 19.55
CA CYS A 20 34.57 -24.86 18.12
C CYS A 20 34.84 -26.34 17.82
N TYR A 21 34.20 -26.87 16.79
CA TYR A 21 34.78 -27.89 15.93
C TYR A 21 34.79 -27.37 14.49
N PHE A 22 35.99 -27.26 13.94
CA PHE A 22 36.24 -27.06 12.51
C PHE A 22 36.36 -28.43 11.85
N SER A 23 35.79 -28.58 10.65
CA SER A 23 36.36 -29.44 9.62
C SER A 23 36.21 -28.75 8.26
N LEU A 24 37.36 -28.41 7.68
CA LEU A 24 37.52 -27.95 6.31
C LEU A 24 37.22 -29.08 5.31
N GLN A 25 36.58 -28.78 4.18
CA GLN A 25 37.18 -29.02 2.87
C GLN A 25 36.40 -28.40 1.70
N ALA A 26 37.14 -27.63 0.89
CA ALA A 26 37.13 -27.48 -0.57
C ALA A 26 35.82 -27.13 -1.34
N SER A 27 35.81 -25.93 -1.95
CA SER A 27 35.19 -25.65 -3.27
C SER A 27 36.12 -26.19 -4.39
N PRO A 28 35.71 -26.53 -5.64
CA PRO A 28 34.77 -25.83 -6.56
C PRO A 28 33.94 -26.85 -7.44
N PRO A 29 33.38 -26.56 -8.66
CA PRO A 29 33.09 -25.31 -9.38
C PRO A 29 31.60 -25.12 -9.75
N TYR A 30 31.32 -23.97 -10.36
CA TYR A 30 30.04 -23.55 -10.94
C TYR A 30 29.46 -24.56 -11.94
N ASP A 31 28.16 -24.86 -11.80
CA ASP A 31 27.31 -25.22 -12.94
C ASP A 31 25.88 -24.69 -12.74
N TYR A 32 25.37 -24.03 -13.77
CA TYR A 32 24.01 -23.52 -13.88
C TYR A 32 23.04 -24.70 -14.04
N LEU A 33 21.96 -24.74 -13.26
CA LEU A 33 20.63 -25.24 -13.66
C LEU A 33 19.63 -24.96 -12.52
N GLY A 34 18.46 -24.41 -12.89
CA GLY A 34 17.49 -23.91 -11.93
C GLY A 34 16.62 -24.98 -11.29
N GLU A 35 16.21 -24.73 -10.05
CA GLU A 35 14.95 -25.23 -9.50
C GLU A 35 14.55 -24.48 -8.23
N ALA A 36 13.25 -24.51 -7.98
CA ALA A 36 12.52 -23.72 -7.00
C ALA A 36 12.91 -24.03 -5.54
N SER A 37 13.03 -22.97 -4.73
CA SER A 37 12.89 -23.04 -3.26
C SER A 37 11.63 -22.24 -2.89
N GLY A 38 10.63 -22.76 -2.18
CA GLY A 38 10.73 -23.66 -1.04
C GLY A 38 10.82 -22.84 0.24
N TYR A 39 9.89 -21.90 0.46
CA TYR A 39 9.82 -21.13 1.70
C TYR A 39 9.21 -22.00 2.80
N ASP A 40 10.07 -22.47 3.70
CA ASP A 40 9.69 -23.13 4.94
C ASP A 40 8.99 -22.13 5.87
N SER A 41 7.85 -22.54 6.42
CA SER A 41 6.94 -21.69 7.19
C SER A 41 6.71 -22.27 8.59
N GLN A 42 7.79 -22.59 9.30
CA GLN A 42 7.70 -22.95 10.72
C GLN A 42 8.91 -22.42 11.51
N ALA A 43 8.90 -21.13 11.84
CA ALA A 43 9.47 -20.59 13.08
C ALA A 43 9.22 -19.08 13.14
N ASN A 44 8.28 -18.65 13.98
CA ASN A 44 8.27 -17.42 14.77
C ASN A 44 6.85 -17.09 15.22
N HIS A 45 6.33 -17.91 16.12
CA HIS A 45 5.32 -17.45 17.08
C HIS A 45 6.04 -16.56 18.09
N LEU A 46 6.05 -15.25 17.85
CA LEU A 46 6.42 -14.27 18.87
C LEU A 46 5.18 -13.42 19.20
N HIS A 47 4.85 -13.44 20.49
CA HIS A 47 3.79 -12.70 21.15
C HIS A 47 3.77 -11.22 20.74
N PHE A 48 2.70 -10.79 20.05
CA PHE A 48 2.34 -9.39 19.94
C PHE A 48 1.77 -8.91 21.28
N SER A 49 2.61 -8.35 22.15
CA SER A 49 2.13 -7.53 23.27
C SER A 49 1.67 -6.18 22.72
N THR A 50 0.41 -5.86 22.96
CA THR A 50 -0.29 -4.65 22.53
C THR A 50 0.36 -3.40 23.14
N ILE A 51 1.22 -2.71 22.39
CA ILE A 51 1.59 -1.32 22.69
C ILE A 51 0.48 -0.43 22.13
N GLN A 52 -0.55 -0.23 22.94
CA GLN A 52 -1.59 0.76 22.69
C GLN A 52 -0.99 2.14 22.99
N SER A 53 -0.43 2.81 21.97
CA SER A 53 0.06 4.18 22.11
C SER A 53 -1.12 5.14 22.35
N ARG A 54 -1.12 5.79 23.51
CA ARG A 54 -2.11 6.74 24.07
C ARG A 54 -2.28 8.06 23.31
N GLU A 55 -1.89 8.16 22.03
CA GLU A 55 -1.96 9.44 21.28
C GLU A 55 -3.07 9.49 20.21
N THR A 56 -3.95 8.48 20.13
CA THR A 56 -5.06 8.44 19.17
C THR A 56 -6.37 9.05 19.68
N GLU A 57 -6.41 9.60 20.90
CA GLU A 57 -7.67 9.96 21.58
C GLU A 57 -8.32 11.31 21.20
N ASN A 58 -7.66 12.17 20.41
CA ASN A 58 -8.19 13.50 20.07
C ASN A 58 -8.56 13.69 18.58
N TRP A 59 -9.41 12.82 18.03
CA TRP A 59 -10.07 13.04 16.73
C TRP A 59 -11.57 12.70 16.81
N PRO A 60 -12.48 13.48 16.18
CA PRO A 60 -13.91 13.42 16.47
C PRO A 60 -14.59 12.19 15.84
N TRP A 61 -14.41 11.02 16.46
CA TRP A 61 -15.11 9.79 16.08
C TRP A 61 -16.28 9.43 17.01
N ARG A 62 -16.59 10.26 18.01
CA ARG A 62 -17.77 10.03 18.85
C ARG A 62 -19.04 10.55 18.19
N LYS A 63 -19.69 9.68 17.41
CA LYS A 63 -21.15 9.47 17.38
C LYS A 63 -21.55 8.32 16.42
N PHE A 64 -21.06 7.12 16.71
CA PHE A 64 -21.81 5.90 16.42
C PHE A 64 -22.10 5.22 17.77
N GLY A 65 -23.24 5.53 18.37
CA GLY A 65 -23.71 4.87 19.59
C GLY A 65 -24.51 5.75 20.55
N SER A 66 -25.78 5.38 20.72
CA SER A 66 -26.72 5.74 21.78
C SER A 66 -27.24 7.18 21.87
N LYS A 67 -28.30 7.46 21.11
CA LYS A 67 -29.48 8.14 21.68
C LYS A 67 -30.72 7.29 21.39
N THR A 68 -31.37 6.92 22.48
CA THR A 68 -32.58 6.11 22.63
C THR A 68 -33.77 6.65 21.85
N GLY A 69 -34.56 5.76 21.25
CA GLY A 69 -35.96 6.05 20.89
C GLY A 69 -36.36 6.06 19.41
N LYS A 70 -35.73 5.28 18.53
CA LYS A 70 -36.35 4.91 17.23
C LYS A 70 -36.19 3.40 17.01
N SER A 71 -37.30 2.74 16.67
CA SER A 71 -37.34 1.34 16.21
C SER A 71 -36.14 1.05 15.31
N LEU A 72 -35.31 0.05 15.65
CA LEU A 72 -34.25 -0.41 14.76
C LEU A 72 -34.93 -0.84 13.45
N ALA A 73 -34.77 -0.05 12.39
CA ALA A 73 -35.21 -0.46 11.06
C ALA A 73 -34.56 -1.82 10.76
N SER A 74 -35.35 -2.82 10.37
CA SER A 74 -34.81 -4.14 10.04
C SER A 74 -33.81 -3.98 8.90
N VAL A 75 -32.55 -4.36 9.11
CA VAL A 75 -31.52 -4.27 8.09
C VAL A 75 -31.86 -5.25 6.95
N LYS A 76 -32.02 -4.73 5.73
CA LYS A 76 -32.37 -5.55 4.57
C LYS A 76 -31.14 -6.29 4.05
N MET A 77 -31.20 -7.63 4.05
CA MET A 77 -30.18 -8.47 3.43
C MET A 77 -30.45 -8.62 1.93
N VAL A 78 -29.51 -8.22 1.09
CA VAL A 78 -29.62 -8.26 -0.37
C VAL A 78 -28.55 -9.19 -0.91
N ASN A 79 -28.89 -10.46 -1.11
CA ASN A 79 -27.95 -11.47 -1.63
C ASN A 79 -27.91 -11.41 -3.16
N VAL A 80 -26.73 -11.23 -3.75
CA VAL A 80 -26.54 -11.13 -5.21
C VAL A 80 -27.12 -12.32 -5.99
N ASN A 81 -27.18 -13.52 -5.38
CA ASN A 81 -27.74 -14.71 -6.02
C ASN A 81 -29.24 -14.57 -6.29
N TYR A 82 -29.97 -13.89 -5.41
CA TYR A 82 -31.40 -13.66 -5.58
C TYR A 82 -31.71 -12.65 -6.69
N TYR A 83 -30.67 -12.04 -7.28
CA TYR A 83 -30.75 -11.14 -8.42
C TYR A 83 -30.14 -11.76 -9.69
N GLY A 84 -29.85 -13.06 -9.68
CA GLY A 84 -29.40 -13.82 -10.85
C GLY A 84 -27.91 -14.12 -10.92
N ALA A 85 -27.13 -13.77 -9.89
CA ALA A 85 -25.70 -14.11 -9.86
C ALA A 85 -25.52 -15.61 -9.57
N LYS A 86 -25.15 -16.40 -10.57
CA LYS A 86 -25.02 -17.86 -10.44
C LYS A 86 -23.81 -18.27 -9.58
N GLY A 87 -22.73 -17.51 -9.71
CA GLY A 87 -21.48 -17.75 -9.01
C GLY A 87 -20.73 -19.00 -9.50
N ASP A 88 -20.87 -19.30 -10.79
CA ASP A 88 -20.26 -20.42 -11.53
C ASP A 88 -19.14 -19.94 -12.49
N GLY A 89 -18.74 -18.67 -12.42
CA GLY A 89 -17.78 -18.03 -13.32
C GLY A 89 -18.43 -17.35 -14.54
N SER A 90 -19.74 -17.50 -14.76
CA SER A 90 -20.46 -16.69 -15.76
C SER A 90 -20.59 -15.22 -15.34
N ASP A 91 -20.78 -14.35 -16.32
CA ASP A 91 -20.92 -12.90 -16.14
C ASP A 91 -22.10 -12.58 -15.18
N ALA A 92 -21.76 -12.04 -14.01
CA ALA A 92 -22.71 -11.68 -12.96
C ALA A 92 -22.96 -10.15 -12.89
N THR A 93 -22.43 -9.37 -13.84
CA THR A 93 -22.43 -7.90 -13.79
C THR A 93 -23.84 -7.32 -13.63
N GLU A 94 -24.80 -7.78 -14.45
CA GLU A 94 -26.18 -7.29 -14.37
C GLU A 94 -26.90 -7.70 -13.08
N ALA A 95 -26.59 -8.88 -12.54
CA ALA A 95 -27.13 -9.31 -11.25
C ALA A 95 -26.61 -8.43 -10.10
N PHE A 96 -25.33 -8.09 -10.11
CA PHE A 96 -24.72 -7.17 -9.15
C PHE A 96 -25.30 -5.76 -9.26
N LYS A 97 -25.53 -5.23 -10.47
CA LYS A 97 -26.21 -3.94 -10.67
C LYS A 97 -27.62 -3.94 -10.06
N LYS A 98 -28.41 -4.98 -10.33
CA LYS A 98 -29.78 -5.12 -9.79
C LYS A 98 -29.77 -5.22 -8.26
N ALA A 99 -28.87 -6.03 -7.69
CA ALA A 99 -28.72 -6.18 -6.26
C ALA A 99 -28.28 -4.86 -5.60
N TRP A 100 -27.30 -4.16 -6.18
CA TRP A 100 -26.87 -2.85 -5.68
C TRP A 100 -28.00 -1.83 -5.68
N LYS A 101 -28.76 -1.71 -6.78
CA LYS A 101 -29.91 -0.80 -6.87
C LYS A 101 -30.92 -1.06 -5.75
N ALA A 102 -31.22 -2.33 -5.48
CA ALA A 102 -32.13 -2.73 -4.41
C ALA A 102 -31.57 -2.40 -3.00
N ALA A 103 -30.28 -2.66 -2.77
CA ALA A 103 -29.61 -2.36 -1.51
C ALA A 103 -29.55 -0.84 -1.25
N CYS A 104 -29.07 -0.08 -2.23
CA CYS A 104 -28.86 1.37 -2.16
C CYS A 104 -30.19 2.15 -2.02
N SER A 105 -31.30 1.59 -2.50
CA SER A 105 -32.65 2.18 -2.37
C SER A 105 -33.37 1.84 -1.07
N SER A 106 -32.74 1.08 -0.16
CA SER A 106 -33.35 0.62 1.10
C SER A 106 -32.99 1.54 2.28
N PRO A 107 -33.81 1.58 3.35
CA PRO A 107 -33.57 2.44 4.54
C PRO A 107 -32.45 1.92 5.48
N GLY A 108 -31.82 0.81 5.12
CA GLY A 108 -30.60 0.24 5.71
C GLY A 108 -30.38 -1.14 5.11
N SER A 109 -29.20 -1.44 4.55
CA SER A 109 -29.00 -2.71 3.86
C SER A 109 -27.58 -3.26 3.93
N VAL A 110 -27.51 -4.59 3.77
CA VAL A 110 -26.27 -5.32 3.53
C VAL A 110 -26.37 -6.01 2.18
N LEU A 111 -25.56 -5.59 1.21
CA LEU A 111 -25.32 -6.35 -0.02
C LEU A 111 -24.40 -7.52 0.32
N VAL A 112 -24.88 -8.76 0.16
CA VAL A 112 -24.11 -9.96 0.47
C VAL A 112 -23.58 -10.60 -0.81
N VAL A 113 -22.26 -10.77 -0.86
CA VAL A 113 -21.59 -11.66 -1.81
C VAL A 113 -21.24 -12.95 -1.07
N PRO A 114 -21.93 -14.07 -1.37
CA PRO A 114 -21.72 -15.36 -0.71
C PRO A 114 -20.30 -15.91 -0.86
N LYS A 115 -19.88 -16.71 0.11
CA LYS A 115 -18.66 -17.54 0.04
C LYS A 115 -18.87 -18.71 -0.93
N ASN A 116 -17.78 -19.35 -1.36
CA ASN A 116 -17.79 -20.57 -2.19
C ASN A 116 -18.46 -20.39 -3.56
N LYS A 117 -18.31 -19.19 -4.14
CA LYS A 117 -18.87 -18.83 -5.45
C LYS A 117 -17.84 -18.07 -6.25
N ASN A 118 -17.94 -18.17 -7.57
CA ASN A 118 -17.05 -17.50 -8.51
C ASN A 118 -17.85 -16.50 -9.37
N TYR A 119 -17.63 -15.20 -9.17
CA TYR A 119 -18.38 -14.15 -9.86
C TYR A 119 -17.46 -13.40 -10.81
N LEU A 120 -17.65 -13.61 -12.11
CA LEU A 120 -17.06 -12.78 -13.14
C LEU A 120 -17.82 -11.45 -13.20
N LEU A 121 -17.11 -10.34 -13.04
CA LEU A 121 -17.65 -9.00 -13.25
C LEU A 121 -16.86 -8.30 -14.36
N LYS A 122 -17.57 -7.74 -15.34
CA LYS A 122 -17.06 -6.71 -16.24
C LYS A 122 -17.01 -5.35 -15.50
N PRO A 123 -16.49 -4.27 -16.10
CA PRO A 123 -16.57 -2.94 -15.51
C PRO A 123 -17.96 -2.60 -14.98
N ILE A 124 -18.01 -2.14 -13.73
CA ILE A 124 -19.25 -1.86 -13.02
C ILE A 124 -19.07 -0.70 -12.03
N THR A 125 -20.05 0.22 -12.07
CA THR A 125 -20.17 1.32 -11.12
C THR A 125 -21.34 1.08 -10.17
N PHE A 126 -21.02 1.00 -8.88
CA PHE A 126 -21.94 0.99 -7.76
C PHE A 126 -22.26 2.44 -7.37
N GLN A 127 -23.21 3.02 -8.11
CA GLN A 127 -23.55 4.44 -8.05
C GLN A 127 -24.42 4.80 -6.83
N GLY A 128 -24.08 5.90 -6.16
CA GLY A 128 -24.91 6.62 -5.19
C GLY A 128 -25.57 7.88 -5.78
N PRO A 129 -26.28 8.68 -4.95
CA PRO A 129 -26.40 8.53 -3.50
C PRO A 129 -27.34 7.38 -3.10
N CYS A 130 -27.01 6.70 -2.00
CA CYS A 130 -27.91 5.72 -1.37
C CYS A 130 -28.81 6.39 -0.33
N LYS A 131 -30.00 5.83 -0.11
CA LYS A 131 -30.98 6.37 0.84
C LYS A 131 -30.52 6.31 2.30
N SER A 132 -29.60 5.41 2.60
CA SER A 132 -29.11 5.14 3.96
C SER A 132 -27.71 4.50 3.90
N SER A 133 -27.14 4.26 5.08
CA SER A 133 -25.88 3.51 5.21
C SER A 133 -26.01 2.11 4.61
N ILE A 134 -24.95 1.70 3.91
CA ILE A 134 -24.91 0.43 3.20
C ILE A 134 -23.62 -0.33 3.55
N THR A 135 -23.74 -1.63 3.76
CA THR A 135 -22.59 -2.53 3.91
C THR A 135 -22.52 -3.49 2.73
N VAL A 136 -21.36 -3.64 2.13
CA VAL A 136 -21.05 -4.70 1.16
C VAL A 136 -20.25 -5.77 1.91
N GLN A 137 -20.85 -6.94 2.07
CA GLN A 137 -20.27 -8.08 2.77
C GLN A 137 -19.77 -9.11 1.75
N VAL A 138 -18.48 -9.05 1.41
CA VAL A 138 -17.76 -10.02 0.59
C VAL A 138 -17.22 -11.13 1.49
N ARG A 139 -17.93 -12.26 1.58
CA ARG A 139 -17.63 -13.29 2.58
C ARG A 139 -16.38 -14.10 2.21
N PHE A 140 -15.49 -14.27 3.20
CA PHE A 140 -14.29 -15.10 3.10
C PHE A 140 -14.59 -16.59 2.95
N HIS A 141 -13.67 -17.28 2.28
CA HIS A 141 -13.54 -18.73 2.26
C HIS A 141 -12.40 -19.16 3.18
N ASP A 142 -12.72 -19.90 4.24
CA ASP A 142 -11.71 -20.52 5.10
C ASP A 142 -11.01 -21.67 4.34
N ARG A 143 -9.67 -21.62 4.27
CA ARG A 143 -8.82 -22.64 3.64
C ARG A 143 -8.33 -23.71 4.63
N SER A 144 -8.94 -23.81 5.82
CA SER A 144 -8.61 -24.83 6.83
C SER A 144 -8.77 -26.29 6.37
N HIS A 145 -9.37 -26.54 5.20
CA HIS A 145 -9.39 -27.88 4.59
C HIS A 145 -8.26 -28.04 3.56
N PHE A 146 -7.19 -28.70 4.00
CA PHE A 146 -5.94 -29.13 3.33
C PHE A 146 -6.11 -29.88 1.98
N LEU A 147 -7.32 -30.05 1.45
CA LEU A 147 -7.63 -30.95 0.32
C LEU A 147 -8.19 -30.26 -0.95
N GLN A 148 -7.96 -28.96 -1.18
CA GLN A 148 -8.26 -28.32 -2.47
C GLN A 148 -6.98 -28.01 -3.24
N ARG A 149 -6.26 -29.06 -3.63
CA ARG A 149 -5.03 -28.95 -4.43
C ARG A 149 -5.29 -28.70 -5.93
N PHE A 150 -6.55 -28.77 -6.36
CA PHE A 150 -6.97 -28.40 -7.71
C PHE A 150 -8.40 -27.85 -7.65
N LYS A 151 -8.71 -26.82 -8.43
CA LYS A 151 -10.04 -26.25 -8.76
C LYS A 151 -10.41 -24.92 -8.06
N GLN A 152 -10.31 -23.86 -8.87
CA GLN A 152 -11.02 -22.58 -8.83
C GLN A 152 -11.13 -21.89 -7.46
N LEU A 153 -10.20 -20.99 -7.19
CA LEU A 153 -10.31 -20.03 -6.09
C LEU A 153 -11.66 -19.29 -6.22
N PHE A 154 -12.53 -19.38 -5.21
CA PHE A 154 -13.82 -18.72 -5.16
C PHE A 154 -13.64 -17.23 -4.84
N LEU A 155 -14.10 -16.33 -5.70
CA LEU A 155 -13.82 -14.90 -5.61
C LEU A 155 -14.70 -14.07 -6.56
N ILE A 156 -14.62 -12.75 -6.42
CA ILE A 156 -15.00 -11.81 -7.47
C ILE A 156 -13.78 -11.66 -8.39
N HIS A 157 -13.90 -11.92 -9.69
CA HIS A 157 -12.82 -11.67 -10.65
C HIS A 157 -13.22 -10.83 -11.84
N ALA A 158 -12.20 -10.15 -12.38
CA ALA A 158 -12.26 -9.40 -13.61
C ALA A 158 -12.33 -10.30 -14.84
N SER A 159 -12.88 -9.74 -15.92
CA SER A 159 -12.73 -10.29 -17.26
C SER A 159 -11.28 -10.20 -17.73
N THR A 160 -10.76 -11.29 -18.29
CA THR A 160 -9.46 -11.30 -18.98
C THR A 160 -9.57 -10.77 -20.42
N ASP A 161 -10.79 -10.65 -20.94
CA ASP A 161 -11.04 -10.01 -22.23
C ASP A 161 -10.98 -8.48 -22.08
N ARG A 162 -9.91 -7.88 -22.60
CA ARG A 162 -9.66 -6.43 -22.58
C ARG A 162 -10.73 -5.65 -23.33
N SER A 163 -11.43 -6.25 -24.30
CA SER A 163 -12.49 -5.56 -25.05
C SER A 163 -13.71 -5.25 -24.17
N ALA A 164 -13.90 -5.98 -23.07
CA ALA A 164 -14.94 -5.68 -22.07
C ALA A 164 -14.75 -4.32 -21.37
N TYR A 165 -13.57 -3.69 -21.52
CA TYR A 165 -13.19 -2.42 -20.92
C TYR A 165 -13.21 -1.25 -21.92
N SER A 166 -13.76 -1.44 -23.12
CA SER A 166 -13.77 -0.42 -24.18
C SER A 166 -14.43 0.91 -23.78
N ASN A 167 -15.42 0.85 -22.87
CA ASN A 167 -16.14 2.05 -22.39
C ASN A 167 -15.39 2.78 -21.26
N ASP A 168 -14.60 2.06 -20.46
CA ASP A 168 -13.80 2.60 -19.37
C ASP A 168 -12.55 1.72 -19.21
N MET A 169 -11.43 2.23 -19.72
CA MET A 169 -10.13 1.53 -19.64
C MET A 169 -9.36 1.84 -18.35
N THR A 170 -9.93 2.68 -17.47
CA THR A 170 -9.27 3.17 -16.26
C THR A 170 -9.80 2.51 -14.99
N HIS A 171 -10.99 1.89 -15.02
CA HIS A 171 -11.59 1.29 -13.84
C HIS A 171 -12.25 -0.06 -14.08
N TRP A 172 -12.26 -0.90 -13.04
CA TRP A 172 -13.03 -2.13 -13.01
C TRP A 172 -14.22 -2.06 -12.04
N LEU A 173 -13.98 -2.02 -10.73
CA LEU A 173 -15.04 -1.88 -9.72
C LEU A 173 -15.00 -0.47 -9.15
N ILE A 174 -16.06 0.32 -9.35
CA ILE A 174 -16.15 1.67 -8.79
C ILE A 174 -17.30 1.75 -7.79
N PHE A 175 -17.04 2.30 -6.60
CA PHE A 175 -18.09 2.86 -5.74
C PHE A 175 -18.04 4.38 -5.87
N GLU A 176 -19.11 4.96 -6.41
CA GLU A 176 -19.13 6.37 -6.78
C GLU A 176 -20.23 7.14 -6.05
N ASN A 177 -19.88 8.28 -5.47
CA ASN A 177 -20.81 9.21 -4.80
C ASN A 177 -21.62 8.55 -3.65
N VAL A 178 -21.02 7.60 -2.94
CA VAL A 178 -21.68 6.87 -1.83
C VAL A 178 -21.29 7.48 -0.48
N GLN A 179 -22.26 7.64 0.42
CA GLN A 179 -22.04 8.09 1.79
C GLN A 179 -22.35 6.98 2.79
N ASN A 180 -21.57 6.88 3.87
CA ASN A 180 -21.74 5.89 4.93
C ASN A 180 -21.67 4.44 4.38
N LEU A 181 -20.61 4.16 3.63
CA LEU A 181 -20.36 2.85 2.99
C LEU A 181 -19.35 2.05 3.82
N ALA A 182 -19.65 0.77 4.06
CA ALA A 182 -18.68 -0.21 4.51
C ALA A 182 -18.49 -1.32 3.46
N VAL A 183 -17.26 -1.65 3.08
CA VAL A 183 -16.94 -2.81 2.22
C VAL A 183 -16.02 -3.74 2.99
N GLN A 184 -16.47 -4.96 3.27
CA GLN A 184 -15.78 -5.84 4.21
C GLN A 184 -16.08 -7.33 4.00
N GLY A 185 -15.39 -8.21 4.72
CA GLY A 185 -15.86 -9.58 4.97
C GLY A 185 -14.85 -10.71 4.72
N GLY A 186 -13.61 -10.36 4.41
CA GLY A 186 -12.47 -11.26 4.22
C GLY A 186 -12.37 -11.86 2.82
N GLY A 187 -13.38 -11.68 1.96
CA GLY A 187 -13.40 -12.23 0.61
C GLY A 187 -12.33 -11.64 -0.32
N THR A 188 -12.15 -12.33 -1.45
CA THR A 188 -11.12 -12.01 -2.45
C THR A 188 -11.71 -11.31 -3.67
N ILE A 189 -11.03 -10.25 -4.10
CA ILE A 189 -11.24 -9.54 -5.37
C ILE A 189 -9.98 -9.75 -6.21
N ASN A 190 -10.08 -10.38 -7.38
CA ASN A 190 -8.95 -10.67 -8.25
C ASN A 190 -9.06 -9.92 -9.59
N GLY A 191 -8.12 -9.02 -9.86
CA GLY A 191 -8.09 -8.23 -11.08
C GLY A 191 -7.68 -8.99 -12.34
N ASN A 192 -7.22 -10.24 -12.24
CA ASN A 192 -6.72 -11.03 -13.37
C ASN A 192 -5.72 -10.23 -14.25
N GLY A 193 -4.82 -9.49 -13.61
CA GLY A 193 -3.97 -8.48 -14.25
C GLY A 193 -2.94 -8.99 -15.27
N LYS A 194 -2.66 -10.30 -15.31
CA LYS A 194 -1.62 -10.87 -16.18
C LYS A 194 -1.71 -10.41 -17.64
N THR A 195 -2.91 -10.45 -18.22
CA THR A 195 -3.14 -10.01 -19.61
C THR A 195 -2.81 -8.53 -19.83
N TRP A 196 -2.98 -7.69 -18.81
CA TRP A 196 -2.65 -6.27 -18.86
C TRP A 196 -1.15 -6.04 -18.75
N TRP A 197 -0.48 -6.78 -17.88
CA TRP A 197 0.96 -6.69 -17.68
C TRP A 197 1.74 -7.11 -18.94
N GLU A 198 1.35 -8.21 -19.57
CA GLU A 198 1.96 -8.69 -20.83
C GLU A 198 1.78 -7.70 -22.00
N ASN A 199 0.78 -6.81 -21.89
CA ASN A 199 0.47 -5.79 -22.88
C ASN A 199 0.89 -4.36 -22.45
N SER A 200 1.73 -4.25 -21.42
CA SER A 200 2.24 -2.96 -20.93
C SER A 200 3.53 -2.57 -21.65
N CYS A 201 3.67 -1.28 -21.96
CA CYS A 201 4.92 -0.72 -22.49
C CYS A 201 6.10 -0.81 -21.50
N LYS A 202 5.84 -1.08 -20.21
CA LYS A 202 6.86 -1.29 -19.17
C LYS A 202 7.44 -2.70 -19.20
N VAL A 203 6.81 -3.62 -19.92
CA VAL A 203 7.27 -5.01 -20.12
C VAL A 203 7.71 -5.23 -21.57
N ASN A 204 6.94 -4.73 -22.53
CA ASN A 204 7.28 -4.75 -23.94
C ASN A 204 7.36 -3.32 -24.48
N TYR A 205 8.57 -2.80 -24.65
CA TYR A 205 8.84 -1.42 -25.09
C TYR A 205 8.37 -1.09 -26.52
N ASP A 206 8.03 -2.09 -27.33
CA ASP A 206 7.46 -1.90 -28.67
C ASP A 206 5.96 -1.55 -28.63
N LEU A 207 5.31 -1.72 -27.47
CA LEU A 207 3.89 -1.41 -27.29
C LEU A 207 3.68 0.05 -26.89
N PRO A 208 2.56 0.67 -27.33
CA PRO A 208 2.19 2.00 -26.85
C PRO A 208 1.89 1.96 -25.34
N CYS A 209 2.36 2.96 -24.60
CA CYS A 209 2.01 3.13 -23.19
C CYS A 209 0.54 3.47 -23.03
N LYS A 210 -0.25 2.46 -22.65
CA LYS A 210 -1.68 2.57 -22.36
C LYS A 210 -1.91 2.23 -20.89
N GLY A 211 -2.83 2.96 -20.26
CA GLY A 211 -3.29 2.63 -18.91
C GLY A 211 -4.04 1.29 -18.87
N ALA A 212 -4.23 0.80 -17.65
CA ALA A 212 -5.03 -0.39 -17.39
C ALA A 212 -6.01 -0.10 -16.23
N PRO A 213 -7.06 -0.90 -16.06
CA PRO A 213 -8.04 -0.64 -15.01
C PRO A 213 -7.47 -0.69 -13.59
N THR A 214 -7.84 0.26 -12.75
CA THR A 214 -7.74 0.09 -11.30
C THR A 214 -8.77 -0.93 -10.84
N ALA A 215 -8.37 -1.89 -9.99
CA ALA A 215 -9.22 -3.01 -9.62
C ALA A 215 -10.41 -2.57 -8.75
N LEU A 216 -10.17 -1.74 -7.73
CA LEU A 216 -11.19 -1.22 -6.82
C LEU A 216 -10.99 0.28 -6.57
N THR A 217 -11.91 1.09 -7.06
CA THR A 217 -11.91 2.55 -6.88
C THR A 217 -13.08 3.00 -6.01
N PHE A 218 -12.77 3.86 -5.05
CA PHE A 218 -13.76 4.63 -4.31
C PHE A 218 -13.64 6.09 -4.74
N TYR A 219 -14.66 6.57 -5.45
CA TYR A 219 -14.66 7.91 -6.02
C TYR A 219 -15.72 8.78 -5.33
N ASN A 220 -15.28 9.92 -4.80
CA ASN A 220 -16.11 10.91 -4.14
C ASN A 220 -17.01 10.34 -3.02
N CYS A 221 -16.49 9.35 -2.28
CA CYS A 221 -17.20 8.73 -1.17
C CYS A 221 -16.96 9.48 0.15
N LYS A 222 -17.94 9.46 1.05
CA LYS A 222 -17.84 10.08 2.39
C LYS A 222 -18.16 9.09 3.50
N ASN A 223 -17.43 9.15 4.61
CA ASN A 223 -17.58 8.20 5.73
C ASN A 223 -17.50 6.74 5.25
N LEU A 224 -16.34 6.40 4.68
CA LEU A 224 -16.06 5.12 4.04
C LEU A 224 -15.24 4.22 4.96
N ALA A 225 -15.64 2.97 5.10
CA ALA A 225 -14.86 1.92 5.73
C ALA A 225 -14.56 0.78 4.74
N VAL A 226 -13.28 0.44 4.56
CA VAL A 226 -12.84 -0.72 3.76
C VAL A 226 -12.03 -1.63 4.67
N LYS A 227 -12.57 -2.81 4.98
CA LYS A 227 -12.04 -3.64 6.08
C LYS A 227 -11.87 -5.10 5.68
N ASN A 228 -10.72 -5.68 6.01
CA ASN A 228 -10.50 -7.13 5.92
C ASN A 228 -10.84 -7.65 4.52
N LEU A 229 -10.18 -7.17 3.47
CA LEU A 229 -10.37 -7.67 2.10
C LEU A 229 -9.05 -8.20 1.55
N LYS A 230 -9.14 -9.17 0.65
CA LYS A 230 -8.00 -9.63 -0.15
C LYS A 230 -8.15 -9.07 -1.56
N ILE A 231 -7.18 -8.28 -2.02
CA ILE A 231 -7.17 -7.73 -3.39
C ILE A 231 -5.95 -8.28 -4.09
N GLN A 232 -6.14 -9.00 -5.19
CA GLN A 232 -5.08 -9.75 -5.85
C GLN A 232 -4.96 -9.38 -7.32
N ASN A 233 -3.72 -9.36 -7.82
CA ASN A 233 -3.39 -9.28 -9.24
C ASN A 233 -4.19 -8.20 -9.98
N ALA A 234 -4.16 -6.97 -9.46
CA ALA A 234 -4.80 -5.85 -10.13
C ALA A 234 -4.21 -5.61 -11.52
N GLN A 235 -5.03 -5.12 -12.44
CA GLN A 235 -4.64 -4.84 -13.81
C GLN A 235 -3.62 -3.68 -13.86
N GLN A 236 -3.91 -2.61 -13.12
CA GLN A 236 -2.98 -1.55 -12.75
C GLN A 236 -2.95 -1.44 -11.22
N MET A 237 -3.60 -0.45 -10.61
CA MET A 237 -3.60 -0.25 -9.16
C MET A 237 -4.63 -1.15 -8.46
N HIS A 238 -4.36 -1.56 -7.22
CA HIS A 238 -5.27 -2.44 -6.48
C HIS A 238 -6.44 -1.69 -5.85
N VAL A 239 -6.16 -0.66 -5.04
CA VAL A 239 -7.18 0.14 -4.36
C VAL A 239 -6.89 1.62 -4.55
N SER A 240 -7.87 2.38 -5.05
CA SER A 240 -7.77 3.84 -5.19
C SER A 240 -8.84 4.54 -4.37
N PHE A 241 -8.42 5.55 -3.61
CA PHE A 241 -9.31 6.49 -2.90
C PHE A 241 -9.19 7.87 -3.53
N GLU A 242 -10.24 8.27 -4.24
CA GLU A 242 -10.24 9.47 -5.07
C GLU A 242 -11.31 10.44 -4.58
N LYS A 243 -10.91 11.67 -4.25
CA LYS A 243 -11.82 12.73 -3.80
C LYS A 243 -12.68 12.33 -2.59
N CYS A 244 -12.21 11.37 -1.79
CA CYS A 244 -12.96 10.86 -0.65
C CYS A 244 -12.74 11.74 0.61
N VAL A 245 -13.69 11.67 1.55
CA VAL A 245 -13.56 12.34 2.85
C VAL A 245 -13.96 11.41 3.99
N GLY A 246 -13.08 11.25 4.99
CA GLY A 246 -13.36 10.39 6.14
C GLY A 246 -13.31 8.91 5.74
N VAL A 247 -12.11 8.42 5.49
CA VAL A 247 -11.84 7.04 5.04
C VAL A 247 -11.11 6.25 6.13
N GLN A 248 -11.55 5.01 6.36
CA GLN A 248 -10.85 4.03 7.18
C GLN A 248 -10.58 2.77 6.34
N ALA A 249 -9.33 2.54 5.97
CA ALA A 249 -8.87 1.32 5.31
C ALA A 249 -8.07 0.48 6.30
N SER A 250 -8.48 -0.76 6.57
CA SER A 250 -7.81 -1.60 7.58
C SER A 250 -7.86 -3.09 7.29
N GLY A 251 -6.84 -3.85 7.70
CA GLY A 251 -6.84 -5.30 7.55
C GLY A 251 -6.76 -5.77 6.09
N LEU A 252 -6.26 -4.95 5.17
CA LEU A 252 -6.19 -5.32 3.76
C LEU A 252 -5.00 -6.24 3.49
N THR A 253 -5.20 -7.25 2.66
CA THR A 253 -4.13 -8.08 2.10
C THR A 253 -4.09 -7.84 0.60
N ILE A 254 -3.03 -7.21 0.12
CA ILE A 254 -2.87 -6.84 -1.29
C ILE A 254 -1.67 -7.58 -1.88
N THR A 255 -1.88 -8.32 -2.96
CA THR A 255 -0.83 -9.18 -3.53
C THR A 255 -0.81 -9.18 -5.06
N ALA A 256 0.36 -8.92 -5.64
CA ALA A 256 0.69 -9.18 -7.05
C ALA A 256 2.17 -9.59 -7.17
N PRO A 257 2.62 -10.18 -8.29
CA PRO A 257 4.03 -10.48 -8.51
C PRO A 257 4.93 -9.24 -8.37
N GLY A 258 6.13 -9.39 -7.84
CA GLY A 258 7.07 -8.25 -7.65
C GLY A 258 7.52 -7.58 -8.96
N ASN A 259 7.29 -8.22 -10.10
CA ASN A 259 7.59 -7.69 -11.43
C ASN A 259 6.34 -7.23 -12.21
N SER A 260 5.15 -7.17 -11.58
CA SER A 260 3.96 -6.67 -12.26
C SER A 260 3.98 -5.14 -12.38
N PRO A 261 3.94 -4.56 -13.60
CA PRO A 261 4.13 -3.13 -13.82
C PRO A 261 2.94 -2.31 -13.31
N ASN A 262 3.21 -1.16 -12.70
CA ASN A 262 2.19 -0.17 -12.29
C ASN A 262 1.13 -0.73 -11.34
N THR A 263 1.54 -1.66 -10.46
CA THR A 263 0.65 -2.36 -9.53
C THR A 263 0.64 -1.76 -8.13
N ASP A 264 0.38 -0.46 -8.02
CA ASP A 264 0.27 0.22 -6.73
C ASP A 264 -0.71 -0.52 -5.80
N GLY A 265 -0.36 -0.59 -4.52
CA GLY A 265 -1.20 -1.21 -3.50
C GLY A 265 -2.40 -0.32 -3.14
N ILE A 266 -2.14 0.76 -2.41
CA ILE A 266 -3.16 1.76 -2.07
C ILE A 266 -2.76 3.12 -2.65
N HIS A 267 -3.57 3.62 -3.56
CA HIS A 267 -3.44 4.95 -4.16
C HIS A 267 -4.39 5.95 -3.47
N VAL A 268 -3.87 7.11 -3.07
CA VAL A 268 -4.62 8.17 -2.37
C VAL A 268 -4.49 9.46 -3.15
N SER A 269 -5.62 9.93 -3.71
CA SER A 269 -5.67 11.11 -4.58
C SER A 269 -6.82 12.04 -4.21
N TYR A 270 -6.56 13.33 -4.02
CA TYR A 270 -7.55 14.34 -3.61
C TYR A 270 -8.38 13.95 -2.36
N THR A 271 -7.88 13.04 -1.53
CA THR A 271 -8.63 12.46 -0.41
C THR A 271 -8.24 13.12 0.91
N LYS A 272 -9.22 13.45 1.73
CA LYS A 272 -9.03 14.16 3.00
C LYS A 272 -9.45 13.30 4.19
N ILE A 273 -8.66 13.31 5.26
CA ILE A 273 -8.97 12.58 6.50
C ILE A 273 -9.09 11.08 6.19
N ILE A 274 -7.95 10.44 5.98
CA ILE A 274 -7.86 9.01 5.68
C ILE A 274 -6.92 8.33 6.68
N GLN A 275 -7.37 7.18 7.18
CA GLN A 275 -6.59 6.29 8.03
C GLN A 275 -6.42 4.95 7.31
N ILE A 276 -5.17 4.56 7.09
CA ILE A 276 -4.77 3.26 6.53
C ILE A 276 -4.05 2.50 7.64
N SER A 277 -4.45 1.27 7.94
CA SER A 277 -3.82 0.54 9.04
C SER A 277 -3.81 -0.97 8.90
N SER A 278 -2.90 -1.63 9.64
CA SER A 278 -2.89 -3.09 9.84
C SER A 278 -3.03 -3.87 8.53
N SER A 279 -2.27 -3.49 7.50
CA SER A 279 -2.41 -4.06 6.15
C SER A 279 -1.08 -4.60 5.64
N VAL A 280 -1.16 -5.65 4.84
CA VAL A 280 -0.01 -6.35 4.23
C VAL A 280 -0.10 -6.20 2.72
N ILE A 281 0.94 -5.65 2.11
CA ILE A 281 0.94 -5.23 0.71
C ILE A 281 2.23 -5.71 0.05
N GLY A 282 2.13 -6.55 -0.97
CA GLY A 282 3.26 -6.95 -1.81
C GLY A 282 2.88 -6.88 -3.27
N THR A 283 3.54 -6.02 -4.04
CA THR A 283 3.21 -5.76 -5.45
C THR A 283 4.49 -5.47 -6.25
N GLY A 284 4.35 -5.04 -7.52
CA GLY A 284 5.48 -4.60 -8.34
C GLY A 284 5.69 -3.10 -8.39
N ASP A 285 4.89 -2.29 -7.67
CA ASP A 285 5.03 -0.83 -7.64
C ASP A 285 4.82 -0.27 -6.22
N ASP A 286 4.46 1.00 -6.08
CA ASP A 286 4.32 1.67 -4.78
C ASP A 286 3.36 0.89 -3.85
N CYS A 287 3.82 0.55 -2.64
CA CYS A 287 3.00 -0.09 -1.61
C CYS A 287 1.81 0.82 -1.24
N ILE A 288 2.12 2.09 -1.00
CA ILE A 288 1.15 3.17 -0.83
C ILE A 288 1.67 4.38 -1.60
N SER A 289 0.84 4.94 -2.49
CA SER A 289 1.13 6.18 -3.22
C SER A 289 0.16 7.29 -2.81
N ILE A 290 0.69 8.42 -2.35
CA ILE A 290 -0.09 9.58 -1.89
C ILE A 290 0.20 10.75 -2.82
N VAL A 291 -0.80 11.18 -3.58
CA VAL A 291 -0.64 12.21 -4.62
C VAL A 291 -1.46 13.46 -4.34
N SER A 292 -1.41 14.41 -5.28
CA SER A 292 -1.96 15.77 -5.16
C SER A 292 -3.38 15.82 -4.62
N GLY A 293 -3.66 16.87 -3.84
CA GLY A 293 -4.93 17.15 -3.19
C GLY A 293 -5.17 16.36 -1.89
N SER A 294 -4.26 15.43 -1.53
CA SER A 294 -4.39 14.60 -0.34
C SER A 294 -3.95 15.33 0.93
N GLN A 295 -4.78 15.26 1.97
CA GLN A 295 -4.55 15.97 3.23
C GLN A 295 -4.96 15.12 4.44
N LYS A 296 -4.21 15.22 5.54
CA LYS A 296 -4.51 14.49 6.80
C LYS A 296 -4.55 12.99 6.57
N VAL A 297 -3.44 12.46 6.09
CA VAL A 297 -3.24 11.03 5.77
C VAL A 297 -2.49 10.38 6.92
N GLN A 298 -3.10 9.37 7.55
CA GLN A 298 -2.47 8.59 8.61
C GLN A 298 -2.30 7.15 8.17
N VAL A 299 -1.08 6.63 8.28
CA VAL A 299 -0.71 5.26 7.91
C VAL A 299 -0.09 4.60 9.13
N ASN A 300 -0.68 3.50 9.63
CA ASN A 300 -0.27 2.87 10.88
C ASN A 300 -0.17 1.34 10.79
N GLY A 301 0.99 0.75 11.10
CA GLY A 301 1.15 -0.71 11.15
C GLY A 301 1.02 -1.36 9.77
N ILE A 302 1.90 -1.01 8.83
CA ILE A 302 1.87 -1.55 7.46
C ILE A 302 3.07 -2.45 7.21
N THR A 303 2.84 -3.58 6.55
CA THR A 303 3.91 -4.42 6.00
C THR A 303 3.92 -4.28 4.48
N CYS A 304 5.04 -3.81 3.92
CA CYS A 304 5.26 -3.67 2.49
C CYS A 304 6.34 -4.62 2.02
N GLY A 305 6.17 -5.28 0.88
CA GLY A 305 7.23 -6.08 0.27
C GLY A 305 6.76 -7.32 -0.46
N PRO A 306 7.23 -7.57 -1.71
CA PRO A 306 8.04 -6.68 -2.56
C PRO A 306 7.28 -5.42 -3.02
N GLY A 307 7.97 -4.48 -3.71
CA GLY A 307 7.37 -3.27 -4.30
C GLY A 307 8.30 -2.04 -4.26
N HIS A 308 7.76 -0.85 -4.55
CA HIS A 308 8.52 0.41 -4.60
C HIS A 308 8.49 1.24 -3.31
N GLY A 309 7.94 0.70 -2.21
CA GLY A 309 7.90 1.38 -0.91
C GLY A 309 6.71 2.31 -0.74
N ILE A 310 6.80 3.24 0.22
CA ILE A 310 5.75 4.22 0.51
C ILE A 310 6.16 5.57 -0.09
N SER A 311 5.37 6.04 -1.06
CA SER A 311 5.71 7.20 -1.88
C SER A 311 4.72 8.35 -1.72
N ILE A 312 5.25 9.57 -1.59
CA ILE A 312 4.53 10.82 -1.85
C ILE A 312 4.85 11.25 -3.29
N GLY A 313 3.81 11.38 -4.11
CA GLY A 313 3.92 11.73 -5.52
C GLY A 313 3.91 10.52 -6.47
N SER A 314 4.28 10.69 -7.74
CA SER A 314 4.91 11.91 -8.28
C SER A 314 3.99 13.14 -8.27
N LEU A 315 4.54 14.30 -7.89
CA LEU A 315 3.80 15.57 -7.78
C LEU A 315 4.21 16.54 -8.89
N GLY A 316 3.25 17.29 -9.44
CA GLY A 316 3.50 18.36 -10.40
C GLY A 316 3.77 17.91 -11.83
N SER A 317 3.26 16.74 -12.23
CA SER A 317 3.40 16.24 -13.61
C SER A 317 2.82 17.22 -14.62
N GLY A 318 3.48 17.39 -15.77
CA GLY A 318 3.02 18.27 -16.84
C GLY A 318 2.93 19.74 -16.43
N ASP A 319 3.94 20.23 -15.69
CA ASP A 319 4.01 21.61 -15.17
C ASP A 319 2.83 22.01 -14.27
N SER A 320 2.13 21.02 -13.69
CA SER A 320 0.98 21.27 -12.83
C SER A 320 1.38 21.68 -11.41
N GLU A 321 0.44 22.34 -10.74
CA GLU A 321 0.54 22.60 -9.31
C GLU A 321 0.04 21.39 -8.51
N ALA A 322 0.81 20.97 -7.49
CA ALA A 322 0.47 19.84 -6.66
C ALA A 322 0.67 20.09 -5.17
N HIS A 323 -0.29 19.64 -4.37
CA HIS A 323 -0.30 19.88 -2.92
C HIS A 323 -0.55 18.59 -2.15
N VAL A 324 0.33 18.30 -1.18
CA VAL A 324 0.13 17.23 -0.19
C VAL A 324 0.50 17.78 1.18
N SER A 325 -0.36 17.56 2.18
CA SER A 325 -0.08 18.01 3.55
C SER A 325 -0.53 17.03 4.63
N ASP A 326 0.11 17.14 5.79
CA ASP A 326 -0.30 16.46 7.02
C ASP A 326 -0.33 14.93 6.86
N VAL A 327 0.80 14.38 6.41
CA VAL A 327 0.98 12.93 6.25
C VAL A 327 1.78 12.39 7.42
N THR A 328 1.29 11.34 8.06
CA THR A 328 2.04 10.61 9.09
C THR A 328 2.02 9.13 8.77
N VAL A 329 3.21 8.56 8.60
CA VAL A 329 3.44 7.12 8.50
C VAL A 329 4.14 6.68 9.77
N ASN A 330 3.51 5.79 10.53
CA ASN A 330 3.97 5.35 11.83
C ASN A 330 3.90 3.83 11.95
N GLY A 331 5.02 3.16 12.19
CA GLY A 331 5.04 1.70 12.31
C GLY A 331 4.87 1.04 10.95
N ALA A 332 5.91 1.06 10.13
CA ALA A 332 5.92 0.31 8.87
C ALA A 332 7.12 -0.63 8.81
N THR A 333 6.93 -1.80 8.21
CA THR A 333 7.98 -2.77 7.93
C THR A 333 8.07 -2.95 6.42
N LEU A 334 9.21 -2.61 5.83
CA LEU A 334 9.46 -2.73 4.39
C LEU A 334 10.52 -3.80 4.15
N SER A 335 10.18 -4.82 3.37
CA SER A 335 11.04 -5.98 3.12
C SER A 335 11.19 -6.25 1.63
N GLY A 336 12.42 -6.26 1.12
CA GLY A 336 12.68 -6.55 -0.30
C GLY A 336 12.04 -5.54 -1.26
N THR A 337 11.89 -4.28 -0.84
CA THR A 337 11.38 -3.19 -1.68
C THR A 337 12.53 -2.43 -2.34
N THR A 338 12.29 -1.86 -3.52
CA THR A 338 13.30 -1.04 -4.20
C THR A 338 13.49 0.31 -3.52
N ASN A 339 12.48 0.82 -2.82
CA ASN A 339 12.61 2.01 -1.98
C ASN A 339 11.96 1.80 -0.61
N GLY A 340 12.40 2.58 0.37
CA GLY A 340 11.77 2.64 1.67
C GLY A 340 10.67 3.69 1.69
N VAL A 341 11.00 4.89 2.15
CA VAL A 341 10.12 6.07 2.12
C VAL A 341 10.63 7.06 1.08
N ARG A 342 9.72 7.59 0.26
CA ARG A 342 10.09 8.34 -0.93
C ARG A 342 9.19 9.56 -1.16
N ILE A 343 9.77 10.68 -1.58
CA ILE A 343 9.04 11.86 -2.09
C ILE A 343 9.55 12.15 -3.51
N LYS A 344 8.63 12.19 -4.49
CA LYS A 344 8.95 12.44 -5.92
C LYS A 344 8.20 13.69 -6.41
N THR A 345 8.92 14.66 -6.97
CA THR A 345 8.30 15.79 -7.69
C THR A 345 8.90 15.95 -9.08
N TRP A 346 8.05 16.26 -10.06
CA TRP A 346 8.47 16.50 -11.44
C TRP A 346 9.21 17.83 -11.58
N GLN A 347 10.19 17.86 -12.47
CA GLN A 347 10.77 19.13 -12.93
C GLN A 347 9.70 19.94 -13.68
N GLY A 348 9.67 21.25 -13.43
CA GLY A 348 8.68 22.17 -14.02
C GLY A 348 7.38 22.28 -13.23
N GLY A 349 7.04 21.26 -12.43
CA GLY A 349 5.91 21.30 -11.50
C GLY A 349 6.07 22.34 -10.39
N SER A 350 4.94 22.72 -9.79
CA SER A 350 4.88 23.70 -8.69
C SER A 350 4.02 23.17 -7.53
N GLY A 351 3.96 23.91 -6.42
CA GLY A 351 3.14 23.58 -5.25
C GLY A 351 3.96 23.18 -4.03
N ARG A 352 3.39 22.34 -3.15
CA ARG A 352 3.97 22.06 -1.82
C ARG A 352 3.65 20.66 -1.29
N ALA A 353 4.70 19.96 -0.84
CA ALA A 353 4.61 18.80 0.04
C ALA A 353 5.09 19.23 1.44
N SER A 354 4.22 19.18 2.46
CA SER A 354 4.53 19.77 3.77
C SER A 354 3.93 19.00 4.94
N ASN A 355 4.57 19.10 6.11
CA ASN A 355 4.15 18.37 7.32
C ASN A 355 4.01 16.86 7.07
N ILE A 356 5.10 16.25 6.61
CA ILE A 356 5.19 14.82 6.32
C ILE A 356 6.13 14.19 7.35
N LYS A 357 5.65 13.16 8.05
CA LYS A 357 6.38 12.46 9.10
C LYS A 357 6.43 10.97 8.80
N PHE A 358 7.64 10.42 8.71
CA PHE A 358 7.89 8.97 8.72
C PHE A 358 8.54 8.63 10.05
N GLN A 359 7.96 7.70 10.82
CA GLN A 359 8.47 7.31 12.13
C GLN A 359 8.25 5.82 12.39
N ASN A 360 9.12 5.23 13.22
CA ASN A 360 9.07 3.80 13.56
C ASN A 360 9.03 2.92 12.29
N ILE A 361 9.99 3.14 11.39
CA ILE A 361 10.09 2.42 10.11
C ILE A 361 11.22 1.40 10.23
N VAL A 362 10.89 0.13 9.96
CA VAL A 362 11.83 -0.98 9.91
C VAL A 362 12.03 -1.37 8.46
N MET A 363 13.27 -1.52 8.02
CA MET A 363 13.60 -1.86 6.65
C MET A 363 14.53 -3.08 6.60
N HIS A 364 14.16 -4.07 5.78
CA HIS A 364 14.92 -5.29 5.55
C HIS A 364 15.19 -5.44 4.06
N ASN A 365 16.47 -5.46 3.66
CA ASN A 365 16.86 -5.62 2.25
C ASN A 365 16.15 -4.61 1.33
N VAL A 366 16.15 -3.33 1.72
CA VAL A 366 15.58 -2.24 0.93
C VAL A 366 16.69 -1.55 0.16
N GLU A 367 16.54 -1.43 -1.16
CA GLU A 367 17.61 -0.91 -2.02
C GLU A 367 17.86 0.58 -1.79
N ASN A 368 16.81 1.41 -1.77
CA ASN A 368 16.88 2.85 -1.58
C ASN A 368 16.02 3.32 -0.39
N PRO A 369 16.53 3.25 0.85
CA PRO A 369 15.77 3.46 2.08
C PRO A 369 15.05 4.81 2.20
N ILE A 370 15.73 5.93 2.00
CA ILE A 370 15.14 7.28 2.15
C ILE A 370 15.46 8.11 0.91
N ILE A 371 14.43 8.53 0.17
CA ILE A 371 14.57 9.35 -1.03
C ILE A 371 13.72 10.62 -0.98
N ILE A 372 14.33 11.76 -1.34
CA ILE A 372 13.62 12.92 -1.88
C ILE A 372 14.22 13.22 -3.25
N ASP A 373 13.39 13.15 -4.29
CA ASP A 373 13.77 13.40 -5.68
C ASP A 373 12.88 14.50 -6.26
N GLN A 374 13.43 15.72 -6.40
CA GLN A 374 12.75 16.82 -7.09
C GLN A 374 13.07 16.92 -8.58
N LYS A 375 13.74 15.91 -9.14
CA LYS A 375 14.14 15.82 -10.55
C LYS A 375 13.46 14.65 -11.26
N TYR A 376 12.37 14.13 -10.69
CA TYR A 376 11.70 12.94 -11.20
C TYR A 376 11.27 13.11 -12.65
N CYS A 377 11.57 12.10 -13.47
CA CYS A 377 11.27 12.08 -14.88
C CYS A 377 10.98 10.63 -15.35
N ASP A 378 9.74 10.38 -15.78
CA ASP A 378 9.33 9.12 -16.41
C ASP A 378 8.60 9.43 -17.74
N GLN A 379 9.31 10.05 -18.68
CA GLN A 379 8.79 10.38 -20.02
C GLN A 379 9.64 9.72 -21.10
N SER A 380 9.01 9.40 -22.24
CA SER A 380 9.70 8.87 -23.43
C SER A 380 10.65 9.89 -24.08
N LYS A 381 10.42 11.20 -23.85
CA LYS A 381 11.36 12.26 -24.19
C LYS A 381 12.15 12.63 -22.92
N PRO A 382 13.49 12.77 -23.00
CA PRO A 382 14.29 13.18 -21.86
C PRO A 382 13.79 14.52 -21.30
N CYS A 383 13.57 14.60 -19.99
CA CYS A 383 13.37 15.89 -19.32
C CYS A 383 14.56 16.81 -19.63
N LYS A 384 14.34 18.13 -19.66
CA LYS A 384 15.41 19.12 -19.91
C LYS A 384 16.53 18.94 -18.88
N SER A 385 17.53 18.15 -19.23
CA SER A 385 18.67 17.83 -18.40
C SER A 385 19.58 19.05 -18.33
N GLN A 386 19.72 19.65 -17.15
CA GLN A 386 21.01 20.23 -16.81
C GLN A 386 22.00 19.06 -16.70
N ASN A 387 23.14 19.17 -17.38
CA ASN A 387 24.15 18.12 -17.55
C ASN A 387 24.45 17.32 -16.27
N ILE A 388 23.76 16.20 -16.09
CA ILE A 388 24.04 15.19 -15.06
C ILE A 388 24.05 13.83 -15.77
N LYS A 389 25.21 13.16 -15.76
CA LYS A 389 25.34 11.74 -16.11
C LYS A 389 25.24 10.91 -14.83
N GLY A 390 24.49 9.82 -14.83
CA GLY A 390 24.43 8.87 -13.71
C GLY A 390 23.73 7.56 -14.06
N THR A 391 24.24 6.45 -13.54
CA THR A 391 23.61 5.13 -13.45
C THR A 391 23.41 4.82 -11.96
N SER A 392 22.26 4.24 -11.58
CA SER A 392 21.96 3.85 -10.19
C SER A 392 22.11 2.33 -10.01
N SER A 393 22.82 1.92 -8.95
CA SER A 393 22.98 0.49 -8.56
C SER A 393 23.42 0.28 -7.09
N SER A 394 23.30 1.25 -6.19
CA SER A 394 24.39 1.47 -5.19
C SER A 394 24.01 1.81 -3.73
N LYS A 395 25.09 1.96 -2.94
CA LYS A 395 25.28 1.86 -1.47
C LYS A 395 24.72 3.05 -0.66
N GLU A 396 23.87 3.87 -1.26
CA GLU A 396 23.34 5.11 -0.68
C GLU A 396 22.03 4.83 0.06
N ALA A 397 22.04 4.94 1.39
CA ALA A 397 20.83 4.74 2.20
C ALA A 397 19.92 5.98 2.22
N ILE A 398 20.51 7.17 2.10
CA ILE A 398 19.77 8.45 2.08
C ILE A 398 20.16 9.22 0.82
N SER A 399 19.18 9.58 0.01
CA SER A 399 19.34 10.41 -1.18
C SER A 399 18.36 11.58 -1.15
N LEU A 400 18.87 12.80 -0.96
CA LEU A 400 18.07 14.03 -0.94
C LEU A 400 18.50 14.92 -2.09
N ASP A 401 17.90 14.75 -3.26
CA ASP A 401 18.20 15.55 -4.45
C ASP A 401 17.14 16.63 -4.68
N CYS A 402 17.38 17.79 -4.07
CA CYS A 402 16.49 18.93 -4.14
C CYS A 402 16.93 19.94 -5.20
N SER A 403 15.98 20.76 -5.65
CA SER A 403 16.19 21.83 -6.61
C SER A 403 17.07 22.94 -6.03
N ALA A 404 18.06 23.41 -6.79
CA ALA A 404 18.85 24.57 -6.41
C ALA A 404 18.01 25.86 -6.32
N LYS A 405 16.96 25.97 -7.14
CA LYS A 405 16.04 27.12 -7.14
C LYS A 405 15.04 27.08 -5.99
N PHE A 406 14.62 25.89 -5.61
CA PHE A 406 13.62 25.64 -4.57
C PHE A 406 14.14 24.56 -3.61
N PRO A 407 15.18 24.87 -2.80
CA PRO A 407 15.82 23.90 -1.94
C PRO A 407 14.83 23.33 -0.92
N CYS A 408 15.02 22.07 -0.53
CA CYS A 408 14.21 21.47 0.52
C CYS A 408 14.56 22.10 1.88
N GLN A 409 13.54 22.36 2.70
CA GLN A 409 13.69 23.02 4.00
C GLN A 409 12.92 22.25 5.07
N GLY A 410 13.37 22.36 6.32
CA GLY A 410 12.70 21.74 7.46
C GLY A 410 12.81 20.21 7.49
N ILE A 411 13.84 19.63 6.84
CA ILE A 411 14.10 18.20 6.93
C ILE A 411 14.78 17.93 8.27
N LEU A 412 14.15 17.09 9.10
CA LEU A 412 14.73 16.59 10.34
C LEU A 412 15.03 15.10 10.18
N LEU A 413 16.30 14.73 10.30
CA LEU A 413 16.74 13.35 10.45
C LEU A 413 16.98 13.08 11.93
N ARG A 414 16.27 12.08 12.48
CA ARG A 414 16.35 11.74 13.89
C ARG A 414 16.38 10.24 14.11
N ASP A 415 17.35 9.77 14.88
CA ASP A 415 17.47 8.37 15.32
C ASP A 415 17.38 7.37 14.15
N ILE A 416 18.23 7.58 13.13
CA ILE A 416 18.29 6.78 11.90
C ILE A 416 19.54 5.89 11.97
N ASP A 417 19.35 4.57 11.92
CA ASP A 417 20.43 3.59 11.79
C ASP A 417 20.17 2.70 10.57
N ILE A 418 20.82 3.02 9.45
CA ILE A 418 20.71 2.25 8.21
C ILE A 418 22.09 1.77 7.77
N LYS A 419 22.21 0.46 7.56
CA LYS A 419 23.46 -0.22 7.21
C LYS A 419 23.29 -0.98 5.90
N VAL A 420 24.39 -1.11 5.15
CA VAL A 420 24.43 -1.98 3.97
C VAL A 420 24.60 -3.43 4.43
N GLY A 421 24.07 -4.38 3.65
CA GLY A 421 24.23 -5.82 3.89
C GLY A 421 25.68 -6.21 4.24
N GLY A 422 25.83 -7.09 5.24
CA GLY A 422 27.15 -7.46 5.78
C GLY A 422 27.76 -6.42 6.74
N GLY A 423 26.95 -5.48 7.27
CA GLY A 423 27.37 -4.53 8.31
C GLY A 423 28.24 -3.38 7.83
N LYS A 424 28.34 -3.17 6.50
CA LYS A 424 29.11 -2.07 5.92
C LYS A 424 28.38 -0.74 6.12
N ALA A 425 29.14 0.33 6.32
CA ALA A 425 28.59 1.68 6.44
C ALA A 425 27.87 2.07 5.14
N ALA A 426 26.64 2.57 5.28
CA ALA A 426 25.90 3.18 4.18
C ALA A 426 26.36 4.62 3.95
N LYS A 427 25.96 5.20 2.81
CA LYS A 427 26.23 6.61 2.47
C LYS A 427 24.96 7.44 2.42
N ALA A 428 25.10 8.73 2.68
CA ALA A 428 24.06 9.74 2.41
C ALA A 428 24.58 10.69 1.33
N VAL A 429 23.72 11.07 0.39
CA VAL A 429 24.00 12.06 -0.66
C VAL A 429 22.91 13.11 -0.63
N CYS A 430 23.28 14.36 -0.37
CA CYS A 430 22.32 15.42 -0.11
C CYS A 430 22.72 16.68 -0.90
N SER A 431 21.78 17.20 -1.69
CA SER A 431 21.96 18.27 -2.65
C SER A 431 20.83 19.27 -2.49
N ASN A 432 21.19 20.54 -2.21
CA ASN A 432 20.24 21.63 -1.97
C ASN A 432 19.18 21.32 -0.89
N ALA A 433 19.54 20.53 0.11
CA ALA A 433 18.67 20.14 1.22
C ALA A 433 19.19 20.74 2.53
N ARG A 434 18.36 21.52 3.22
CA ARG A 434 18.66 22.04 4.56
C ARG A 434 18.20 21.02 5.60
N VAL A 435 19.14 20.24 6.10
CA VAL A 435 18.90 19.12 7.02
C VAL A 435 19.34 19.47 8.43
N THR A 436 18.46 19.24 9.39
CA THR A 436 18.79 19.20 10.82
C THR A 436 18.95 17.75 11.24
N VAL A 437 20.00 17.45 11.98
CA VAL A 437 20.28 16.12 12.55
C VAL A 437 20.08 16.17 14.05
N MET A 438 19.39 15.17 14.62
CA MET A 438 19.18 15.05 16.07
C MET A 438 19.28 13.59 16.52
N GLY A 439 20.01 13.32 17.60
CA GLY A 439 20.26 11.95 18.07
C GLY A 439 21.22 11.19 17.15
N ASP A 440 21.11 9.86 17.15
CA ASP A 440 22.02 9.00 16.40
C ASP A 440 21.56 8.86 14.95
N VAL A 441 22.32 9.43 14.00
CA VAL A 441 21.98 9.39 12.57
C VAL A 441 23.16 8.86 11.77
N SER A 442 22.97 7.68 11.18
CA SER A 442 23.91 7.00 10.29
C SER A 442 23.16 6.34 9.12
N PRO A 443 23.47 6.69 7.86
CA PRO A 443 24.40 7.75 7.44
C PRO A 443 23.80 9.15 7.58
N ASN A 444 24.65 10.19 7.59
CA ASN A 444 24.21 11.59 7.69
C ASN A 444 24.68 12.41 6.48
N CYS A 445 23.94 13.49 6.18
CA CYS A 445 24.22 14.43 5.09
C CYS A 445 25.37 15.42 5.36
N ALA A 446 26.31 15.08 6.26
CA ALA A 446 27.31 16.02 6.79
C ALA A 446 28.15 16.72 5.71
#